data_AF-A0A9D4T3L4-F1
#
_entry.id   AF-A0A9D4T3L4-F1
#
_cell.length_a   1.000
_cell.length_b   1.000
_cell.length_c   1.000
_cell.angle_alpha   90.00
_cell.angle_beta   90.00
_cell.angle_gamma   90.00
#
_symmetry.space_group_name_H-M   'P 1'
#
loop_
_entity.id
_entity.type
_entity.pdbx_description
1 polymer ?
#
loop_
_entity_poly.entity_id
_entity_poly.type
_entity_poly.pdbx_seq_one_letter_code
_entity_poly.pdbx_strand_id
1 'polypeptide(L)'
;MPFWKVPALSARSQPKNHMVTVAKPQRITAILKRLAFAVTCSFLFFQAWLKFTTNLQRPPRGQPSQFAIDFERDSFTLAGEPVRILSGSLHYFRTPRELWMERLTYARAAGLNTIDTFVEWSSHEPEEGHFDFRGQQDLVTFLEMAHNLSLMVILRPGPYIGAERDMGGLPYWLLRKDPGISLRTMDTTYIKFADRYLTELFKRIKHLLVRNGGPIIMVQVENKYGLSRECNRTYLRHLRDLMRQELGSDAALFTTDRFGVGAVPCGRVEGVFPAIAFGAAANVSEVFATLRLYQERGPLFVSELYTGWYDRWAMPHKHVDRVMVASTLRQVLLAGASVNLVEGIRDSGYVYVDGGIAFLNGFNLGRYWPARGPQKTLYVPRTLFRKKNLLVLVELEGGFYRGGKPPVVHFEDKPELHGTVHKMDE
;
A
#
# COMPACT_ATOMS: atom_id res chain seq x y z
N MET A 1 -14.04 20.08 -5.10
CA MET A 1 -14.41 21.31 -5.83
C MET A 1 -15.18 20.91 -7.09
N PRO A 2 -16.05 21.77 -7.66
CA PRO A 2 -17.45 21.39 -7.87
C PRO A 2 -17.76 20.61 -9.15
N PHE A 3 -18.84 19.82 -9.07
CA PHE A 3 -19.54 19.17 -10.18
C PHE A 3 -20.77 20.01 -10.58
N TRP A 4 -21.15 19.98 -11.86
CA TRP A 4 -22.32 20.69 -12.41
C TRP A 4 -22.95 19.91 -13.59
N LYS A 5 -24.29 19.91 -13.69
CA LYS A 5 -25.21 19.32 -14.69
C LYS A 5 -26.50 20.19 -14.59
N VAL A 6 -27.33 20.58 -15.56
CA VAL A 6 -27.65 20.39 -17.01
C VAL A 6 -28.52 21.63 -17.45
N PRO A 7 -29.05 21.85 -18.69
CA PRO A 7 -29.09 21.06 -19.95
C PRO A 7 -28.69 21.89 -21.21
N ALA A 8 -29.21 21.56 -22.40
CA ALA A 8 -29.03 22.33 -23.65
C ALA A 8 -30.36 22.74 -24.31
N LEU A 9 -30.51 24.02 -24.69
CA LEU A 9 -31.21 24.50 -25.90
C LEU A 9 -31.03 26.04 -26.13
N SER A 10 -31.03 26.43 -27.40
CA SER A 10 -31.17 27.79 -28.01
C SER A 10 -30.67 29.09 -27.32
N ALA A 11 -29.49 29.56 -27.75
CA ALA A 11 -29.22 30.87 -28.41
C ALA A 11 -29.60 32.27 -27.79
N ARG A 12 -28.60 33.18 -27.87
CA ARG A 12 -28.62 34.67 -27.87
C ARG A 12 -29.03 35.45 -26.61
N SER A 13 -28.07 36.17 -26.01
CA SER A 13 -27.95 37.65 -26.07
C SER A 13 -26.73 38.18 -25.28
N GLN A 14 -26.46 39.50 -25.30
CA GLN A 14 -25.23 40.15 -24.82
C GLN A 14 -25.41 40.91 -23.47
N PRO A 15 -24.31 41.35 -22.81
CA PRO A 15 -24.31 41.68 -21.37
C PRO A 15 -24.76 43.10 -21.01
N LYS A 16 -25.02 43.32 -19.71
CA LYS A 16 -25.10 44.64 -19.07
C LYS A 16 -24.39 44.63 -17.71
N ASN A 17 -23.71 45.74 -17.38
CA ASN A 17 -23.18 46.05 -16.05
C ASN A 17 -24.33 46.26 -15.03
N HIS A 18 -24.03 46.32 -13.72
CA HIS A 18 -24.34 47.50 -12.88
C HIS A 18 -23.71 47.42 -11.46
N MET A 19 -23.20 48.58 -11.02
CA MET A 19 -23.02 49.12 -9.64
C MET A 19 -22.36 48.30 -8.51
N VAL A 20 -21.48 48.99 -7.77
CA VAL A 20 -20.87 48.56 -6.50
C VAL A 20 -21.55 49.31 -5.35
N THR A 21 -21.92 48.60 -4.28
CA THR A 21 -22.57 49.19 -3.08
C THR A 21 -21.55 49.55 -2.00
N VAL A 22 -21.52 50.81 -1.57
CA VAL A 22 -20.63 51.30 -0.48
C VAL A 22 -21.21 50.94 0.90
N ALA A 23 -20.38 50.40 1.79
CA ALA A 23 -20.77 49.99 3.14
C ALA A 23 -20.46 51.04 4.22
N LYS A 24 -21.36 51.21 5.20
CA LYS A 24 -21.23 52.20 6.30
C LYS A 24 -20.18 51.78 7.37
N PRO A 25 -19.54 52.75 8.06
CA PRO A 25 -18.36 52.52 8.89
C PRO A 25 -18.68 51.97 10.30
N GLN A 26 -18.99 50.68 10.42
CA GLN A 26 -19.07 49.98 11.72
C GLN A 26 -18.31 48.63 11.76
N ARG A 27 -17.67 48.18 10.66
CA ARG A 27 -16.98 46.88 10.60
C ARG A 27 -15.49 46.90 10.97
N ILE A 28 -14.86 48.07 11.04
CA ILE A 28 -13.39 48.22 11.16
C ILE A 28 -12.85 47.56 12.45
N THR A 29 -13.48 47.79 13.59
CA THR A 29 -13.02 47.27 14.90
C THR A 29 -13.05 45.73 14.98
N ALA A 30 -14.00 45.09 14.30
CA ALA A 30 -14.08 43.63 14.23
C ALA A 30 -13.02 43.04 13.28
N ILE A 31 -12.72 43.75 12.18
CA ILE A 31 -11.66 43.38 11.23
C ILE A 31 -10.28 43.51 11.90
N LEU A 32 -10.02 44.59 12.62
CA LEU A 32 -8.76 44.79 13.35
C LEU A 32 -8.52 43.72 14.43
N LYS A 33 -9.55 43.33 15.21
CA LYS A 33 -9.43 42.23 16.17
C LYS A 33 -9.15 40.87 15.50
N ARG A 34 -9.73 40.60 14.32
CA ARG A 34 -9.42 39.39 13.54
C ARG A 34 -8.02 39.42 12.93
N LEU A 35 -7.54 40.58 12.47
CA LEU A 35 -6.16 40.76 12.01
C LEU A 35 -5.15 40.56 13.15
N ALA A 36 -5.40 41.13 14.33
CA ALA A 36 -4.53 40.93 15.50
C ALA A 36 -4.44 39.44 15.90
N PHE A 37 -5.57 38.72 15.90
CA PHE A 37 -5.60 37.27 16.16
C PHE A 37 -4.92 36.45 15.06
N ALA A 38 -5.11 36.83 13.79
CA ALA A 38 -4.41 36.19 12.67
C ALA A 38 -2.89 36.39 12.78
N VAL A 39 -2.43 37.61 13.11
CA VAL A 39 -1.00 37.92 13.29
C VAL A 39 -0.40 37.15 14.46
N THR A 40 -1.07 37.03 15.62
CA THR A 40 -0.55 36.22 16.73
C THR A 40 -0.57 34.73 16.42
N CYS A 41 -1.60 34.20 15.75
CA CYS A 41 -1.59 32.82 15.25
C CYS A 41 -0.47 32.58 14.23
N SER A 42 -0.23 33.50 13.29
CA SER A 42 0.87 33.43 12.33
C SER A 42 2.25 33.51 13.01
N PHE A 43 2.40 34.34 14.05
CA PHE A 43 3.66 34.44 14.80
C PHE A 43 3.93 33.18 15.64
N LEU A 44 2.89 32.58 16.23
CA LEU A 44 3.00 31.27 16.90
C LEU A 44 3.28 30.14 15.91
N PHE A 45 2.68 30.15 14.72
CA PHE A 45 3.02 29.23 13.63
C PHE A 45 4.46 29.42 13.16
N PHE A 46 4.93 30.67 13.04
CA PHE A 46 6.31 30.98 12.65
C PHE A 46 7.33 30.55 13.72
N GLN A 47 7.01 30.74 15.01
CA GLN A 47 7.80 30.22 16.14
C GLN A 47 7.84 28.69 16.17
N ALA A 48 6.71 28.02 15.95
CA ALA A 48 6.63 26.56 15.85
C ALA A 48 7.40 26.04 14.62
N TRP A 49 7.30 26.74 13.48
CA TRP A 49 8.02 26.42 12.24
C TRP A 49 9.53 26.69 12.37
N LEU A 50 9.97 27.72 13.10
CA LEU A 50 11.39 27.91 13.46
C LEU A 50 11.91 26.75 14.32
N LYS A 51 11.14 26.33 15.35
CA LYS A 51 11.51 25.17 16.18
C LYS A 51 11.52 23.87 15.39
N PHE A 52 10.60 23.71 14.45
CA PHE A 52 10.56 22.55 13.55
C PHE A 52 11.71 22.56 12.53
N THR A 53 12.08 23.73 11.99
CA THR A 53 13.18 23.85 11.02
C THR A 53 14.58 23.82 11.66
N THR A 54 14.73 24.27 12.91
CA THR A 54 15.95 24.03 13.69
C THR A 54 16.13 22.55 14.05
N ASN A 55 15.03 21.82 14.33
CA ASN A 55 15.04 20.35 14.41
C ASN A 55 15.07 19.63 13.04
N LEU A 56 15.08 20.36 11.91
CA LEU A 56 15.40 19.86 10.57
C LEU A 56 16.85 20.15 10.17
N GLN A 57 17.74 20.39 11.13
CA GLN A 57 19.15 20.06 10.94
C GLN A 57 19.23 18.58 10.50
N ARG A 58 19.72 18.35 9.27
CA ARG A 58 20.12 16.99 8.86
C ARG A 58 21.06 16.44 9.94
N PRO A 59 20.90 15.19 10.39
CA PRO A 59 21.80 14.61 11.38
C PRO A 59 23.24 14.76 10.89
N PRO A 60 24.20 15.08 11.78
CA PRO A 60 25.60 15.23 11.39
C PRO A 60 26.08 13.94 10.70
N ARG A 61 26.92 14.08 9.67
CA ARG A 61 27.51 12.93 8.96
C ARG A 61 28.51 12.21 9.87
N GLY A 62 28.00 11.36 10.76
CA GLY A 62 28.76 10.56 11.71
C GLY A 62 28.03 9.25 11.99
N GLN A 63 28.68 8.14 11.60
CA GLN A 63 28.12 6.78 11.51
C GLN A 63 26.98 6.61 10.47
N PRO A 64 26.88 5.44 9.81
CA PRO A 64 25.70 5.10 9.02
C PRO A 64 24.49 4.93 9.94
N SER A 65 23.30 5.35 9.48
CA SER A 65 22.05 5.24 10.25
C SER A 65 21.61 3.78 10.37
N GLN A 66 22.20 3.03 11.30
CA GLN A 66 21.84 1.64 11.54
C GLN A 66 20.45 1.57 12.17
N PHE A 67 19.51 0.94 11.47
CA PHE A 67 18.28 0.45 12.06
C PHE A 67 18.53 -0.93 12.69
N ALA A 68 17.99 -1.16 13.88
CA ALA A 68 18.11 -2.45 14.55
C ALA A 68 16.83 -2.84 15.30
N ILE A 69 16.70 -4.14 15.54
CA ILE A 69 15.63 -4.75 16.33
C ILE A 69 16.27 -5.09 17.68
N ASP A 70 16.00 -4.30 18.71
CA ASP A 70 16.59 -4.47 20.04
C ASP A 70 15.75 -5.45 20.86
N PHE A 71 16.26 -6.68 20.95
CA PHE A 71 15.63 -7.77 21.70
C PHE A 71 15.77 -7.63 23.22
N GLU A 72 16.68 -6.80 23.71
CA GLU A 72 16.88 -6.59 25.15
C GLU A 72 16.01 -5.43 25.68
N ARG A 73 15.79 -4.39 24.85
CA ARG A 73 15.03 -3.18 25.18
C ARG A 73 13.60 -3.15 24.63
N ASP A 74 13.06 -4.27 24.15
CA ASP A 74 11.71 -4.39 23.58
C ASP A 74 11.37 -3.30 22.52
N SER A 75 12.35 -2.84 21.75
CA SER A 75 12.22 -1.66 20.88
C SER A 75 12.89 -1.85 19.51
N PHE A 76 12.43 -1.08 18.52
CA PHE A 76 13.24 -0.80 17.34
C PHE A 76 14.13 0.39 17.64
N THR A 77 15.34 0.44 17.07
CA THR A 77 16.22 1.60 17.17
C THR A 77 16.64 2.08 15.79
N LEU A 78 16.94 3.38 15.67
CA LEU A 78 17.51 4.00 14.47
C LEU A 78 18.64 4.93 14.91
N ALA A 79 19.86 4.66 14.43
CA ALA A 79 21.09 5.29 14.91
C ALA A 79 21.26 5.20 16.45
N GLY A 80 20.85 4.07 17.03
CA GLY A 80 20.93 3.77 18.47
C GLY A 80 19.75 4.26 19.31
N GLU A 81 18.99 5.25 18.82
CA GLU A 81 17.84 5.83 19.53
C GLU A 81 16.54 5.03 19.31
N PRO A 82 15.69 4.82 20.33
CA PRO A 82 14.41 4.12 20.18
C PRO A 82 13.46 4.80 19.19
N VAL A 83 12.97 4.03 18.22
CA VAL A 83 12.00 4.48 17.21
C VAL A 83 10.73 3.62 17.27
N ARG A 84 9.56 4.28 17.21
CA ARG A 84 8.27 3.60 17.06
C ARG A 84 7.82 3.69 15.62
N ILE A 85 7.56 2.55 14.98
CA ILE A 85 7.09 2.50 13.59
C ILE A 85 5.58 2.75 13.57
N LEU A 86 5.19 3.83 12.88
CA LEU A 86 3.81 4.19 12.54
C LEU A 86 3.72 4.19 11.02
N SER A 87 3.31 3.05 10.47
CA SER A 87 3.31 2.75 9.04
C SER A 87 1.91 2.70 8.45
N GLY A 88 1.80 2.94 7.15
CA GLY A 88 0.62 2.62 6.35
C GLY A 88 1.05 2.03 5.01
N SER A 89 0.31 1.03 4.54
CA SER A 89 0.57 0.41 3.23
C SER A 89 0.16 1.36 2.10
N LEU A 90 1.09 1.62 1.17
CA LEU A 90 0.85 2.34 -0.09
C LEU A 90 1.56 1.62 -1.21
N HIS A 91 0.82 0.88 -2.01
CA HIS A 91 1.39 0.07 -3.10
C HIS A 91 1.53 0.92 -4.36
N TYR A 92 2.78 1.17 -4.76
CA TYR A 92 3.12 1.97 -5.94
C TYR A 92 2.46 1.41 -7.22
N PHE A 93 2.48 0.09 -7.42
CA PHE A 93 1.83 -0.59 -8.56
C PHE A 93 0.28 -0.51 -8.54
N ARG A 94 -0.32 -0.13 -7.41
CA ARG A 94 -1.77 0.14 -7.27
C ARG A 94 -2.13 1.63 -7.29
N THR A 95 -1.18 2.54 -7.48
CA THR A 95 -1.40 3.99 -7.44
C THR A 95 -0.74 4.63 -8.67
N PRO A 96 -1.42 5.41 -9.52
CA PRO A 96 -0.78 6.07 -10.67
C PRO A 96 0.44 6.88 -10.25
N ARG A 97 1.53 6.81 -11.04
CA ARG A 97 2.80 7.48 -10.73
C ARG A 97 2.64 8.95 -10.36
N GLU A 98 1.74 9.66 -11.04
CA GLU A 98 1.52 11.10 -10.82
C GLU A 98 0.93 11.42 -9.43
N LEU A 99 0.37 10.42 -8.74
CA LEU A 99 -0.22 10.55 -7.41
C LEU A 99 0.70 10.07 -6.29
N TRP A 100 1.85 9.44 -6.56
CA TRP A 100 2.75 8.92 -5.51
C TRP A 100 3.16 9.99 -4.50
N MET A 101 3.66 11.13 -4.97
CA MET A 101 4.06 12.26 -4.12
C MET A 101 2.89 12.80 -3.27
N GLU A 102 1.67 12.86 -3.84
CA GLU A 102 0.46 13.27 -3.12
C GLU A 102 0.14 12.30 -1.97
N ARG A 103 0.14 10.99 -2.25
CA ARG A 103 -0.20 9.95 -1.26
C ARG A 103 0.85 9.82 -0.16
N LEU A 104 2.14 9.91 -0.50
CA LEU A 104 3.24 9.96 0.47
C LEU A 104 3.16 11.23 1.34
N THR A 105 2.80 12.38 0.75
CA THR A 105 2.59 13.62 1.51
C THR A 105 1.41 13.50 2.49
N TYR A 106 0.29 12.90 2.07
CA TYR A 106 -0.85 12.65 2.96
C TYR A 106 -0.52 11.66 4.08
N ALA A 107 0.26 10.61 3.80
CA ALA A 107 0.74 9.68 4.83
C ALA A 107 1.57 10.41 5.89
N ARG A 108 2.52 11.25 5.46
CA ARG A 108 3.34 12.08 6.37
C ARG A 108 2.49 13.07 7.16
N ALA A 109 1.50 13.71 6.52
CA ALA A 109 0.59 14.65 7.17
C ALA A 109 -0.37 13.99 8.16
N ALA A 110 -0.70 12.70 7.97
CA ALA A 110 -1.48 11.89 8.90
C ALA A 110 -0.68 11.42 10.14
N GLY A 111 0.61 11.79 10.25
CA GLY A 111 1.49 11.41 11.35
C GLY A 111 2.22 10.08 11.16
N LEU A 112 2.16 9.47 9.97
CA LEU A 112 2.96 8.28 9.66
C LEU A 112 4.43 8.67 9.47
N ASN A 113 5.32 7.85 10.01
CA ASN A 113 6.77 7.98 9.85
C ASN A 113 7.38 6.91 8.93
N THR A 114 6.57 5.92 8.54
CA THR A 114 6.96 4.80 7.68
C THR A 114 5.92 4.56 6.60
N ILE A 115 6.35 4.03 5.46
CA ILE A 115 5.50 3.47 4.40
C ILE A 115 5.79 1.99 4.27
N ASP A 116 4.73 1.20 4.10
CA ASP A 116 4.84 -0.20 3.72
C ASP A 116 4.53 -0.38 2.23
N THR A 117 5.32 -1.19 1.52
CA THR A 117 4.89 -1.70 0.21
C THR A 117 5.39 -3.10 -0.10
N PHE A 118 4.49 -3.90 -0.67
CA PHE A 118 4.86 -5.05 -1.49
C PHE A 118 5.62 -4.64 -2.75
N VAL A 119 6.33 -5.60 -3.35
CA VAL A 119 6.87 -5.53 -4.72
C VAL A 119 6.21 -6.67 -5.52
N GLU A 120 5.56 -6.35 -6.63
CA GLU A 120 4.84 -7.36 -7.42
C GLU A 120 5.73 -7.93 -8.53
N TRP A 121 6.15 -9.20 -8.38
CA TRP A 121 7.01 -9.89 -9.34
C TRP A 121 6.38 -9.99 -10.74
N SER A 122 5.12 -10.39 -10.86
CA SER A 122 4.40 -10.45 -12.15
C SER A 122 4.34 -9.12 -12.90
N SER A 123 4.36 -8.00 -12.18
CA SER A 123 4.41 -6.62 -12.72
C SER A 123 5.83 -6.20 -13.13
N HIS A 124 6.85 -6.76 -12.50
CA HIS A 124 8.27 -6.46 -12.74
C HIS A 124 8.94 -7.40 -13.75
N GLU A 125 8.44 -8.61 -13.93
CA GLU A 125 8.91 -9.59 -14.92
C GLU A 125 7.70 -10.16 -15.69
N PRO A 126 6.99 -9.34 -16.49
CA PRO A 126 5.75 -9.72 -17.17
C PRO A 126 5.95 -10.87 -18.17
N GLU A 127 7.13 -10.96 -18.79
CA GLU A 127 7.62 -12.13 -19.52
C GLU A 127 8.98 -12.54 -18.96
N GLU A 128 9.31 -13.82 -19.06
CA GLU A 128 10.55 -14.40 -18.51
C GLU A 128 11.81 -13.62 -18.95
N GLY A 129 12.62 -13.19 -17.98
CA GLY A 129 13.86 -12.44 -18.20
C GLY A 129 13.66 -10.97 -18.61
N HIS A 130 12.44 -10.54 -18.92
CA HIS A 130 12.13 -9.20 -19.41
C HIS A 130 11.71 -8.29 -18.25
N PHE A 131 12.70 -7.83 -17.49
CA PHE A 131 12.47 -6.99 -16.32
C PHE A 131 12.10 -5.54 -16.69
N ASP A 132 11.01 -5.02 -16.10
CA ASP A 132 10.67 -3.59 -16.14
C ASP A 132 10.70 -2.96 -14.75
N PHE A 133 11.32 -1.77 -14.67
CA PHE A 133 11.46 -0.93 -13.48
C PHE A 133 11.23 0.55 -13.83
N ARG A 134 10.40 0.83 -14.83
CA ARG A 134 10.15 2.17 -15.39
C ARG A 134 8.68 2.55 -15.28
N GLY A 135 8.37 3.84 -15.47
CA GLY A 135 7.00 4.32 -15.54
C GLY A 135 6.22 3.99 -14.27
N GLN A 136 5.21 3.13 -14.39
CA GLN A 136 4.37 2.67 -13.27
C GLN A 136 5.11 1.72 -12.31
N GLN A 137 6.15 1.02 -12.78
CA GLN A 137 6.92 0.04 -12.00
C GLN A 137 8.26 0.61 -11.51
N ASP A 138 8.38 1.95 -11.45
CA ASP A 138 9.59 2.64 -11.01
C ASP A 138 9.68 2.69 -9.48
N LEU A 139 9.94 1.52 -8.90
CA LEU A 139 10.10 1.32 -7.47
C LEU A 139 11.21 2.21 -6.89
N VAL A 140 12.31 2.41 -7.61
CA VAL A 140 13.43 3.25 -7.15
C VAL A 140 12.95 4.68 -6.93
N THR A 141 12.29 5.30 -7.93
CA THR A 141 11.75 6.66 -7.76
C THR A 141 10.70 6.73 -6.64
N PHE A 142 9.83 5.72 -6.49
CA PHE A 142 8.83 5.71 -5.41
C PHE A 142 9.48 5.72 -4.02
N LEU A 143 10.54 4.93 -3.83
CA LEU A 143 11.30 4.87 -2.59
C LEU A 143 12.09 6.15 -2.33
N GLU A 144 12.69 6.75 -3.37
CA GLU A 144 13.35 8.06 -3.27
C GLU A 144 12.35 9.17 -2.91
N MET A 145 11.11 9.14 -3.43
CA MET A 145 10.06 10.08 -3.03
C MET A 145 9.69 9.94 -1.54
N ALA A 146 9.63 8.72 -1.01
CA ALA A 146 9.41 8.48 0.41
C ALA A 146 10.58 9.02 1.26
N HIS A 147 11.81 8.74 0.85
CA HIS A 147 13.03 9.23 1.51
C HIS A 147 13.09 10.77 1.56
N ASN A 148 12.75 11.44 0.46
CA ASN A 148 12.70 12.90 0.36
C ASN A 148 11.63 13.56 1.27
N LEU A 149 10.64 12.80 1.73
CA LEU A 149 9.63 13.23 2.72
C LEU A 149 9.99 12.81 4.16
N SER A 150 11.21 12.32 4.39
CA SER A 150 11.68 11.75 5.66
C SER A 150 10.77 10.63 6.20
N LEU A 151 10.26 9.79 5.28
CA LEU A 151 9.57 8.54 5.60
C LEU A 151 10.57 7.37 5.52
N MET A 152 10.55 6.51 6.53
CA MET A 152 11.17 5.18 6.47
C MET A 152 10.35 4.27 5.56
N VAL A 153 10.95 3.17 5.08
CA VAL A 153 10.24 2.16 4.28
C VAL A 153 10.41 0.76 4.85
N ILE A 154 9.29 0.05 4.91
CA ILE A 154 9.22 -1.41 5.02
C ILE A 154 8.96 -1.96 3.61
N LEU A 155 9.87 -2.84 3.13
CA LEU A 155 9.76 -3.44 1.80
C LEU A 155 9.37 -4.91 1.90
N ARG A 156 8.36 -5.33 1.13
CA ARG A 156 7.82 -6.71 1.18
C ARG A 156 8.00 -7.37 -0.20
N PRO A 157 9.22 -7.84 -0.54
CA PRO A 157 9.61 -8.20 -1.90
C PRO A 157 8.98 -9.49 -2.45
N GLY A 158 8.42 -10.34 -1.59
CA GLY A 158 7.84 -11.63 -1.97
C GLY A 158 8.78 -12.81 -1.74
N PRO A 159 8.89 -13.80 -2.66
CA PRO A 159 8.40 -13.75 -4.05
C PRO A 159 6.88 -13.78 -4.19
N TYR A 160 6.19 -14.52 -3.32
CA TYR A 160 4.73 -14.43 -3.17
C TYR A 160 4.38 -13.28 -2.23
N ILE A 161 3.47 -12.39 -2.67
CA ILE A 161 2.97 -11.27 -1.85
C ILE A 161 1.51 -11.44 -1.42
N GLY A 162 0.73 -12.29 -2.08
CA GLY A 162 -0.71 -12.35 -1.88
C GLY A 162 -1.34 -11.03 -2.35
N ALA A 163 -1.62 -10.11 -1.41
CA ALA A 163 -2.06 -8.74 -1.67
C ALA A 163 -3.24 -8.63 -2.66
N GLU A 164 -4.12 -9.64 -2.66
CA GLU A 164 -5.28 -9.82 -3.55
C GLU A 164 -4.93 -9.79 -5.05
N ARG A 165 -3.64 -9.89 -5.39
CA ARG A 165 -3.13 -9.93 -6.75
C ARG A 165 -3.33 -11.30 -7.38
N ASP A 166 -3.37 -11.31 -8.71
CA ASP A 166 -3.46 -12.54 -9.49
C ASP A 166 -2.23 -13.41 -9.22
N MET A 167 -2.46 -14.72 -9.05
CA MET A 167 -1.48 -15.69 -8.50
C MET A 167 -0.71 -15.23 -7.24
N GLY A 168 -1.27 -14.27 -6.46
CA GLY A 168 -0.59 -13.65 -5.33
C GLY A 168 0.66 -12.84 -5.70
N GLY A 169 0.73 -12.32 -6.93
CA GLY A 169 1.83 -11.54 -7.48
C GLY A 169 2.92 -12.36 -8.17
N LEU A 170 2.77 -13.68 -8.29
CA LEU A 170 3.69 -14.55 -9.05
C LEU A 170 3.44 -14.41 -10.57
N PRO A 171 4.47 -14.40 -11.44
CA PRO A 171 4.27 -14.32 -12.88
C PRO A 171 3.56 -15.55 -13.45
N TYR A 172 2.54 -15.31 -14.28
CA TYR A 172 1.73 -16.36 -14.93
C TYR A 172 2.59 -17.35 -15.76
N TRP A 173 3.69 -16.87 -16.34
CA TRP A 173 4.56 -17.67 -17.20
C TRP A 173 5.30 -18.79 -16.46
N LEU A 174 5.34 -18.79 -15.12
CA LEU A 174 5.83 -19.91 -14.31
C LEU A 174 5.04 -21.19 -14.58
N LEU A 175 3.72 -21.08 -14.79
CA LEU A 175 2.86 -22.24 -15.13
C LEU A 175 3.14 -22.82 -16.52
N ARG A 176 3.87 -22.09 -17.39
CA ARG A 176 4.32 -22.58 -18.70
C ARG A 176 5.66 -23.31 -18.63
N LYS A 177 6.27 -23.46 -17.44
CA LYS A 177 7.59 -24.08 -17.26
C LYS A 177 7.52 -25.58 -16.98
N ASP A 178 6.63 -25.97 -16.09
CA ASP A 178 6.34 -27.35 -15.74
C ASP A 178 4.88 -27.42 -15.25
N PRO A 179 4.00 -28.26 -15.84
CA PRO A 179 2.64 -28.48 -15.34
C PRO A 179 2.57 -28.98 -13.88
N GLY A 180 3.65 -29.58 -13.36
CA GLY A 180 3.78 -30.06 -11.98
C GLY A 180 4.43 -29.07 -11.00
N ILE A 181 4.72 -27.82 -11.41
CA ILE A 181 5.52 -26.87 -10.63
C ILE A 181 4.95 -26.59 -9.22
N SER A 182 5.72 -26.95 -8.20
CA SER A 182 5.36 -26.75 -6.79
C SER A 182 5.77 -25.36 -6.31
N LEU A 183 4.98 -24.36 -6.69
CA LEU A 183 5.18 -22.95 -6.30
C LEU A 183 5.28 -22.76 -4.78
N ARG A 184 6.16 -21.86 -4.34
CA ARG A 184 6.46 -21.55 -2.90
C ARG A 184 7.06 -22.74 -2.13
N THR A 185 7.93 -23.51 -2.79
CA THR A 185 8.72 -24.61 -2.20
C THR A 185 10.17 -24.58 -2.69
N MET A 186 10.95 -25.63 -2.40
CA MET A 186 12.29 -25.86 -2.97
C MET A 186 12.27 -26.56 -4.35
N ASP A 187 11.13 -26.59 -5.03
CA ASP A 187 11.01 -26.98 -6.44
C ASP A 187 12.09 -26.27 -7.29
N THR A 188 12.90 -27.07 -8.00
CA THR A 188 14.10 -26.57 -8.70
C THR A 188 13.78 -25.64 -9.88
N THR A 189 12.57 -25.73 -10.44
CA THR A 189 12.09 -24.82 -11.49
C THR A 189 11.63 -23.51 -10.87
N TYR A 190 10.80 -23.56 -9.82
CA TYR A 190 10.31 -22.37 -9.13
C TYR A 190 11.43 -21.57 -8.45
N ILE A 191 12.27 -22.22 -7.63
CA ILE A 191 13.24 -21.51 -6.78
C ILE A 191 14.30 -20.78 -7.62
N LYS A 192 14.73 -21.39 -8.73
CA LYS A 192 15.62 -20.78 -9.73
C LYS A 192 15.10 -19.44 -10.26
N PHE A 193 13.79 -19.32 -10.47
CA PHE A 193 13.17 -18.09 -10.96
C PHE A 193 12.93 -17.08 -9.83
N ALA A 194 12.53 -17.55 -8.64
CA ALA A 194 12.41 -16.72 -7.45
C ALA A 194 13.74 -16.05 -7.08
N ASP A 195 14.84 -16.82 -7.13
CA ASP A 195 16.20 -16.35 -6.87
C ASP A 195 16.63 -15.30 -7.90
N ARG A 196 16.36 -15.52 -9.19
CA ARG A 196 16.63 -14.55 -10.26
C ARG A 196 15.92 -13.22 -9.99
N TYR A 197 14.63 -13.27 -9.70
CA TYR A 197 13.82 -12.08 -9.42
C TYR A 197 14.31 -11.31 -8.20
N LEU A 198 14.51 -11.99 -7.06
CA LEU A 198 14.98 -11.34 -5.83
C LEU A 198 16.38 -10.74 -6.03
N THR A 199 17.28 -11.45 -6.71
CA THR A 199 18.63 -10.95 -7.04
C THR A 199 18.57 -9.70 -7.93
N GLU A 200 17.74 -9.69 -8.98
CA GLU A 200 17.57 -8.50 -9.85
C GLU A 200 16.92 -7.33 -9.11
N LEU A 201 15.93 -7.58 -8.25
CA LEU A 201 15.33 -6.57 -7.38
C LEU A 201 16.37 -5.98 -6.42
N PHE A 202 17.15 -6.81 -5.74
CA PHE A 202 18.10 -6.36 -4.72
C PHE A 202 19.29 -5.62 -5.31
N LYS A 203 19.80 -5.99 -6.50
CA LYS A 203 20.76 -5.17 -7.26
C LYS A 203 20.30 -3.71 -7.43
N ARG A 204 19.00 -3.49 -7.62
CA ARG A 204 18.40 -2.16 -7.82
C ARG A 204 18.15 -1.42 -6.51
N ILE A 205 17.70 -2.10 -5.45
CA ILE A 205 17.31 -1.44 -4.18
C ILE A 205 18.37 -1.47 -3.05
N LYS A 206 19.50 -2.18 -3.20
CA LYS A 206 20.53 -2.31 -2.13
C LYS A 206 21.08 -0.96 -1.66
N HIS A 207 21.21 0.03 -2.56
CA HIS A 207 21.66 1.38 -2.19
C HIS A 207 20.61 2.17 -1.38
N LEU A 208 19.34 1.75 -1.40
CA LEU A 208 18.23 2.36 -0.66
C LEU A 208 18.04 1.77 0.75
N LEU A 209 18.88 0.81 1.18
CA LEU A 209 18.93 0.37 2.58
C LEU A 209 19.37 1.52 3.49
N VAL A 210 18.79 1.62 4.68
CA VAL A 210 19.05 2.72 5.62
C VAL A 210 20.52 2.80 6.07
N ARG A 211 21.18 1.64 6.21
CA ARG A 211 22.63 1.55 6.47
C ARG A 211 23.51 2.10 5.34
N ASN A 212 22.96 2.17 4.13
CA ASN A 212 23.59 2.76 2.94
C ASN A 212 23.11 4.20 2.66
N GLY A 213 22.29 4.77 3.57
CA GLY A 213 21.79 6.15 3.50
C GLY A 213 20.37 6.31 2.94
N GLY A 214 19.69 5.22 2.53
CA GLY A 214 18.33 5.27 1.99
C GLY A 214 17.20 5.16 3.03
N PRO A 215 15.95 4.93 2.60
CA PRO A 215 14.80 4.84 3.51
C PRO A 215 14.50 3.43 4.04
N ILE A 216 14.99 2.35 3.42
CA ILE A 216 14.52 0.99 3.72
C ILE A 216 15.11 0.51 5.06
N ILE A 217 14.24 0.37 6.06
CA ILE A 217 14.60 -0.05 7.42
C ILE A 217 14.47 -1.57 7.62
N MET A 218 13.48 -2.21 6.99
CA MET A 218 13.22 -3.65 7.13
C MET A 218 12.74 -4.27 5.81
N VAL A 219 13.02 -5.57 5.63
CA VAL A 219 12.62 -6.34 4.45
C VAL A 219 11.93 -7.64 4.84
N GLN A 220 10.79 -7.97 4.22
CA GLN A 220 10.04 -9.20 4.54
C GLN A 220 10.56 -10.42 3.76
N VAL A 221 10.67 -11.55 4.45
CA VAL A 221 10.87 -12.89 3.85
C VAL A 221 9.50 -13.53 3.60
N GLU A 222 9.20 -13.87 2.35
CA GLU A 222 7.91 -14.49 1.94
C GLU A 222 6.68 -13.64 2.33
N ASN A 223 5.47 -14.20 2.37
CA ASN A 223 4.29 -13.56 2.99
C ASN A 223 3.25 -14.59 3.47
N LYS A 224 2.94 -14.59 4.77
CA LYS A 224 1.93 -15.45 5.42
C LYS A 224 2.13 -16.92 5.08
N TYR A 225 3.39 -17.37 5.10
CA TYR A 225 3.74 -18.73 4.71
C TYR A 225 3.19 -19.79 5.67
N GLY A 226 2.83 -19.41 6.90
CA GLY A 226 2.06 -20.23 7.82
C GLY A 226 0.65 -20.60 7.34
N LEU A 227 0.14 -19.95 6.30
CA LEU A 227 -1.11 -20.29 5.62
C LEU A 227 -0.88 -21.17 4.37
N SER A 228 0.37 -21.51 4.05
CA SER A 228 0.71 -22.51 3.03
C SER A 228 0.47 -23.92 3.56
N ARG A 229 0.02 -24.84 2.70
CA ARG A 229 -0.12 -26.26 3.05
C ARG A 229 1.23 -26.96 3.22
N GLU A 230 2.29 -26.41 2.63
CA GLU A 230 3.60 -27.04 2.50
C GLU A 230 4.46 -26.99 3.76
N CYS A 231 4.35 -25.93 4.57
CA CYS A 231 5.20 -25.68 5.74
C CYS A 231 6.72 -25.90 5.50
N ASN A 232 7.19 -25.71 4.25
CA ASN A 232 8.56 -26.03 3.84
C ASN A 232 9.58 -25.05 4.44
N ARG A 233 10.13 -25.41 5.61
CA ARG A 233 11.14 -24.61 6.32
C ARG A 233 12.46 -24.46 5.56
N THR A 234 12.79 -25.36 4.63
CA THR A 234 13.99 -25.23 3.80
C THR A 234 13.86 -24.08 2.81
N TYR A 235 12.67 -23.90 2.22
CA TYR A 235 12.35 -22.76 1.35
C TYR A 235 12.46 -21.41 2.08
N LEU A 236 11.90 -21.29 3.29
CA LEU A 236 12.05 -20.04 4.07
C LEU A 236 13.51 -19.74 4.45
N ARG A 237 14.33 -20.77 4.73
CA ARG A 237 15.77 -20.61 5.00
C ARG A 237 16.51 -20.13 3.76
N HIS A 238 16.27 -20.76 2.62
CA HIS A 238 16.86 -20.37 1.34
C HIS A 238 16.55 -18.90 1.01
N LEU A 239 15.29 -18.47 1.14
CA LEU A 239 14.92 -17.07 0.95
C LEU A 239 15.61 -16.11 1.94
N ARG A 240 15.65 -16.46 3.24
CA ARG A 240 16.38 -15.67 4.25
C ARG A 240 17.85 -15.52 3.90
N ASP A 241 18.50 -16.60 3.50
CA ASP A 241 19.95 -16.64 3.30
C ASP A 241 20.34 -15.95 1.98
N LEU A 242 19.52 -16.06 0.93
CA LEU A 242 19.62 -15.22 -0.27
C LEU A 242 19.44 -13.73 0.08
N MET A 243 18.41 -13.38 0.86
CA MET A 243 18.19 -12.00 1.29
C MET A 243 19.37 -11.46 2.11
N ARG A 244 20.01 -12.29 2.94
CA ARG A 244 21.24 -11.92 3.68
C ARG A 244 22.47 -11.79 2.79
N GLN A 245 22.64 -12.66 1.80
CA GLN A 245 23.71 -12.54 0.81
C GLN A 245 23.59 -11.22 0.04
N GLU A 246 22.41 -10.93 -0.48
CA GLU A 246 22.19 -9.77 -1.34
C GLU A 246 22.09 -8.46 -0.55
N LEU A 247 21.46 -8.42 0.62
CA LEU A 247 21.23 -7.18 1.38
C LEU A 247 22.26 -6.94 2.49
N GLY A 248 22.87 -7.99 3.04
CA GLY A 248 23.77 -7.98 4.20
C GLY A 248 23.34 -8.99 5.27
N SER A 249 24.30 -9.65 5.94
CA SER A 249 24.03 -10.59 7.03
C SER A 249 23.33 -9.94 8.24
N ASP A 250 23.56 -8.64 8.40
CA ASP A 250 23.00 -7.71 9.38
C ASP A 250 21.65 -7.09 8.96
N ALA A 251 21.12 -7.42 7.78
CA ALA A 251 19.86 -6.85 7.30
C ALA A 251 18.69 -7.21 8.24
N ALA A 252 17.89 -6.21 8.62
CA ALA A 252 16.71 -6.38 9.46
C ALA A 252 15.58 -7.06 8.67
N LEU A 253 15.57 -8.39 8.70
CA LEU A 253 14.56 -9.23 8.06
C LEU A 253 13.41 -9.56 9.02
N PHE A 254 12.18 -9.61 8.49
CA PHE A 254 11.00 -10.06 9.23
C PHE A 254 10.11 -11.05 8.45
N THR A 255 9.26 -11.80 9.13
CA THR A 255 8.13 -12.55 8.52
C THR A 255 6.80 -11.95 8.97
N THR A 256 5.71 -12.24 8.26
CA THR A 256 4.35 -11.86 8.69
C THR A 256 3.42 -13.04 8.56
N ASP A 257 2.76 -13.39 9.66
CA ASP A 257 1.75 -14.44 9.71
C ASP A 257 0.50 -14.00 10.47
N ARG A 258 -0.59 -14.75 10.31
CA ARG A 258 -1.83 -14.47 11.05
C ARG A 258 -1.74 -14.95 12.50
N PHE A 259 -2.43 -14.21 13.37
CA PHE A 259 -2.85 -14.73 14.66
C PHE A 259 -3.86 -15.88 14.49
N GLY A 260 -3.72 -16.92 15.32
CA GLY A 260 -4.58 -18.11 15.33
C GLY A 260 -3.99 -19.33 14.62
N VAL A 261 -4.41 -20.52 15.09
CA VAL A 261 -4.24 -21.87 14.52
C VAL A 261 -3.01 -22.08 13.61
N GLY A 262 -1.87 -22.45 14.21
CA GLY A 262 -0.76 -23.13 13.53
C GLY A 262 0.11 -22.30 12.56
N ALA A 263 -0.30 -21.08 12.18
CA ALA A 263 0.40 -20.32 11.15
C ALA A 263 1.83 -19.91 11.55
N VAL A 264 2.01 -19.21 12.68
CA VAL A 264 3.33 -18.68 13.10
C VAL A 264 4.42 -19.77 13.21
N PRO A 265 4.17 -21.00 13.73
CA PRO A 265 5.12 -22.12 13.66
C PRO A 265 5.67 -22.45 12.27
N CYS A 266 4.84 -22.37 11.22
CA CYS A 266 5.22 -22.72 9.84
C CYS A 266 5.76 -21.53 9.04
N GLY A 267 5.30 -20.31 9.33
CA GLY A 267 5.70 -19.10 8.59
C GLY A 267 6.93 -18.37 9.13
N ARG A 268 7.32 -18.62 10.39
CA ARG A 268 8.57 -18.09 10.95
C ARG A 268 9.80 -18.86 10.44
N VAL A 269 10.93 -18.17 10.33
CA VAL A 269 12.25 -18.78 10.11
C VAL A 269 13.26 -18.24 11.11
N GLU A 270 14.20 -19.09 11.55
CA GLU A 270 15.12 -18.71 12.63
C GLU A 270 16.10 -17.59 12.22
N GLY A 271 16.40 -16.67 13.14
CA GLY A 271 17.19 -15.46 12.87
C GLY A 271 16.46 -14.36 12.11
N VAL A 272 15.13 -14.46 11.94
CA VAL A 272 14.26 -13.46 11.30
C VAL A 272 13.16 -13.07 12.31
N PHE A 273 12.83 -11.78 12.37
CA PHE A 273 11.87 -11.25 13.34
C PHE A 273 10.42 -11.59 12.96
N PRO A 274 9.64 -12.28 13.81
CA PRO A 274 8.25 -12.61 13.47
C PRO A 274 7.33 -11.42 13.77
N ALA A 275 6.55 -10.98 12.80
CA ALA A 275 5.52 -9.96 12.98
C ALA A 275 4.11 -10.53 12.74
N ILE A 276 3.08 -9.86 13.28
CA ILE A 276 1.72 -10.41 13.35
C ILE A 276 0.71 -9.62 12.51
N ALA A 277 -0.24 -10.34 11.91
CA ALA A 277 -1.33 -9.80 11.09
C ALA A 277 -2.72 -10.13 11.67
N PHE A 278 -3.57 -9.10 11.89
CA PHE A 278 -4.94 -9.26 12.39
C PHE A 278 -5.84 -8.05 12.03
N GLY A 279 -7.16 -8.18 12.25
CA GLY A 279 -8.15 -7.15 11.90
C GLY A 279 -8.66 -6.35 13.09
N ALA A 280 -9.37 -5.26 12.82
CA ALA A 280 -10.16 -4.57 13.83
C ALA A 280 -11.09 -5.54 14.59
N ALA A 281 -11.40 -5.20 15.85
CA ALA A 281 -12.14 -6.02 16.81
C ALA A 281 -11.45 -7.31 17.33
N ALA A 282 -10.20 -7.60 16.95
CA ALA A 282 -9.42 -8.69 17.57
C ALA A 282 -9.00 -8.36 19.02
N ASN A 283 -8.82 -9.41 19.84
CA ASN A 283 -8.33 -9.31 21.22
C ASN A 283 -6.81 -9.04 21.25
N VAL A 284 -6.41 -7.77 21.30
CA VAL A 284 -5.01 -7.34 21.16
C VAL A 284 -4.08 -7.97 22.22
N SER A 285 -4.55 -8.17 23.44
CA SER A 285 -3.76 -8.80 24.52
C SER A 285 -3.45 -10.27 24.22
N GLU A 286 -4.42 -11.02 23.72
CA GLU A 286 -4.29 -12.44 23.34
C GLU A 286 -3.40 -12.63 22.10
N VAL A 287 -3.51 -11.69 21.15
CA VAL A 287 -2.62 -11.62 19.97
C VAL A 287 -1.16 -11.46 20.41
N PHE A 288 -0.86 -10.51 21.30
CA PHE A 288 0.52 -10.31 21.76
C PHE A 288 1.01 -11.41 22.69
N ALA A 289 0.15 -11.99 23.52
CA ALA A 289 0.49 -13.19 24.30
C ALA A 289 0.90 -14.36 23.39
N THR A 290 0.20 -14.56 22.27
CA THR A 290 0.55 -15.59 21.28
C THR A 290 1.83 -15.24 20.51
N LEU A 291 2.09 -13.96 20.21
CA LEU A 291 3.36 -13.55 19.61
C LEU A 291 4.54 -13.83 20.55
N ARG A 292 4.38 -13.60 21.87
CA ARG A 292 5.41 -13.90 22.88
C ARG A 292 5.78 -15.38 22.97
N LEU A 293 4.92 -16.32 22.57
CA LEU A 293 5.28 -17.75 22.46
C LEU A 293 6.37 -18.04 21.41
N TYR A 294 6.56 -17.14 20.45
CA TYR A 294 7.54 -17.28 19.36
C TYR A 294 8.63 -16.19 19.40
N GLN A 295 8.42 -15.15 20.20
CA GLN A 295 9.24 -13.95 20.31
C GLN A 295 9.20 -13.41 21.76
N GLU A 296 9.85 -14.14 22.67
CA GLU A 296 9.85 -13.88 24.12
C GLU A 296 10.18 -12.42 24.48
N ARG A 297 11.15 -11.82 23.79
CA ARG A 297 11.58 -10.42 23.96
C ARG A 297 11.77 -9.73 22.59
N GLY A 298 12.01 -8.43 22.58
CA GLY A 298 12.03 -7.58 21.38
C GLY A 298 10.69 -6.91 21.09
N PRO A 299 10.66 -5.89 20.22
CA PRO A 299 9.49 -5.04 20.00
C PRO A 299 8.26 -5.82 19.54
N LEU A 300 7.09 -5.39 19.98
CA LEU A 300 5.82 -5.85 19.41
C LEU A 300 5.57 -5.11 18.08
N PHE A 301 5.33 -5.84 16.99
CA PHE A 301 5.01 -5.24 15.68
C PHE A 301 3.79 -5.90 15.03
N VAL A 302 2.77 -5.07 14.79
CA VAL A 302 1.61 -5.43 13.97
C VAL A 302 1.90 -5.05 12.53
N SER A 303 2.53 -5.97 11.79
CA SER A 303 2.90 -5.77 10.38
C SER A 303 1.70 -5.61 9.46
N GLU A 304 0.52 -6.09 9.88
CA GLU A 304 -0.74 -5.79 9.23
C GLU A 304 -1.88 -5.65 10.23
N LEU A 305 -2.33 -4.42 10.45
CA LEU A 305 -3.65 -4.14 11.01
C LEU A 305 -4.61 -3.88 9.85
N TYR A 306 -5.53 -4.80 9.57
CA TYR A 306 -6.53 -4.61 8.51
C TYR A 306 -7.53 -3.52 8.93
N THR A 307 -7.49 -2.36 8.26
CA THR A 307 -8.41 -1.24 8.51
C THR A 307 -9.67 -1.28 7.64
N GLY A 308 -9.64 -2.07 6.58
CA GLY A 308 -10.75 -2.39 5.69
C GLY A 308 -10.79 -3.89 5.37
N TRP A 309 -11.44 -4.24 4.26
CA TRP A 309 -11.36 -5.56 3.66
C TRP A 309 -11.71 -5.45 2.16
N TYR A 310 -11.06 -6.25 1.33
CA TYR A 310 -11.27 -6.25 -0.12
C TYR A 310 -12.68 -6.68 -0.53
N ASP A 311 -13.20 -6.05 -1.58
CA ASP A 311 -14.45 -6.47 -2.21
C ASP A 311 -14.25 -7.72 -3.08
N ARG A 312 -15.35 -8.46 -3.29
CA ARG A 312 -15.44 -9.54 -4.26
C ARG A 312 -16.67 -9.35 -5.13
N TRP A 313 -16.59 -9.78 -6.37
CA TRP A 313 -17.75 -9.89 -7.24
C TRP A 313 -18.81 -10.83 -6.65
N ALA A 314 -20.07 -10.61 -7.02
CA ALA A 314 -21.25 -11.25 -6.42
C ALA A 314 -21.36 -11.17 -4.87
N MET A 315 -20.58 -10.34 -4.18
CA MET A 315 -20.60 -10.20 -2.71
C MET A 315 -20.85 -8.74 -2.31
N PRO A 316 -21.64 -8.45 -1.25
CA PRO A 316 -21.84 -7.08 -0.78
C PRO A 316 -20.53 -6.38 -0.37
N HIS A 317 -20.46 -5.07 -0.64
CA HIS A 317 -19.32 -4.21 -0.31
C HIS A 317 -18.92 -4.34 1.16
N LYS A 318 -17.62 -4.46 1.44
CA LYS A 318 -17.09 -4.69 2.78
C LYS A 318 -16.82 -3.38 3.52
N HIS A 319 -17.48 -3.25 4.67
CA HIS A 319 -17.31 -2.15 5.60
C HIS A 319 -16.82 -2.66 6.95
N VAL A 320 -15.73 -2.07 7.45
CA VAL A 320 -15.24 -2.26 8.82
C VAL A 320 -15.53 -0.98 9.58
N ASP A 321 -16.08 -1.07 10.79
CA ASP A 321 -16.43 0.14 11.54
C ASP A 321 -15.20 0.93 11.99
N ARG A 322 -15.23 2.23 11.73
CA ARG A 322 -14.13 3.18 12.03
C ARG A 322 -13.85 3.35 13.53
N VAL A 323 -14.84 3.17 14.40
CA VAL A 323 -14.66 3.24 15.86
C VAL A 323 -14.00 1.95 16.34
N MET A 324 -14.35 0.80 15.77
CA MET A 324 -13.64 -0.46 16.01
C MET A 324 -12.19 -0.41 15.53
N VAL A 325 -11.91 0.13 14.33
CA VAL A 325 -10.54 0.36 13.85
C VAL A 325 -9.76 1.26 14.80
N ALA A 326 -10.32 2.41 15.19
CA ALA A 326 -9.68 3.35 16.10
C ALA A 326 -9.46 2.76 17.52
N SER A 327 -10.40 1.94 18.01
CA SER A 327 -10.30 1.25 19.30
C SER A 327 -9.20 0.19 19.30
N THR A 328 -9.15 -0.68 18.28
CA THR A 328 -8.10 -1.68 18.13
C THR A 328 -6.72 -1.02 17.94
N LEU A 329 -6.63 0.03 17.12
CA LEU A 329 -5.40 0.81 16.96
C LEU A 329 -4.97 1.46 18.29
N ARG A 330 -5.90 2.03 19.07
CA ARG A 330 -5.58 2.58 20.39
C ARG A 330 -5.04 1.52 21.35
N GLN A 331 -5.59 0.31 21.35
CA GLN A 331 -5.09 -0.81 22.17
C GLN A 331 -3.66 -1.21 21.77
N VAL A 332 -3.40 -1.37 20.47
CA VAL A 332 -2.06 -1.60 19.92
C VAL A 332 -1.09 -0.48 20.32
N LEU A 333 -1.54 0.78 20.26
CA LEU A 333 -0.72 1.94 20.63
C LEU A 333 -0.48 2.07 22.14
N LEU A 334 -1.39 1.62 22.99
CA LEU A 334 -1.21 1.57 24.45
C LEU A 334 -0.28 0.43 24.88
N ALA A 335 -0.28 -0.70 24.16
CA ALA A 335 0.60 -1.85 24.40
C ALA A 335 2.06 -1.65 23.93
N GLY A 336 2.52 -0.41 23.72
CA GLY A 336 3.87 -0.09 23.25
C GLY A 336 4.19 -0.47 21.78
N ALA A 337 3.38 -1.33 21.16
CA ALA A 337 3.64 -1.91 19.85
C ALA A 337 3.77 -0.89 18.71
N SER A 338 4.60 -1.23 17.73
CA SER A 338 4.59 -0.59 16.41
C SER A 338 3.49 -1.19 15.52
N VAL A 339 3.07 -0.45 14.48
CA VAL A 339 1.92 -0.85 13.65
C VAL A 339 2.06 -0.41 12.20
N ASN A 340 1.53 -1.22 11.29
CA ASN A 340 1.30 -0.89 9.90
C ASN A 340 -0.19 -1.03 9.54
N LEU A 341 -0.78 0.04 9.01
CA LEU A 341 -2.19 0.09 8.60
C LEU A 341 -2.34 -0.39 7.15
N VAL A 342 -2.84 -1.62 6.96
CA VAL A 342 -3.15 -2.15 5.63
C VAL A 342 -4.45 -1.52 5.13
N GLU A 343 -4.41 -1.06 3.87
CA GLU A 343 -5.39 -0.14 3.25
C GLU A 343 -5.50 1.23 3.94
N GLY A 344 -4.56 1.57 4.86
CA GLY A 344 -4.55 2.84 5.59
C GLY A 344 -4.34 4.08 4.71
N ILE A 345 -3.86 3.90 3.48
CA ILE A 345 -3.75 4.93 2.45
C ILE A 345 -4.51 4.42 1.22
N ARG A 346 -5.50 5.17 0.71
CA ARG A 346 -6.29 4.77 -0.46
C ARG A 346 -5.44 4.61 -1.72
N ASP A 347 -5.23 3.36 -2.11
CA ASP A 347 -4.81 2.91 -3.44
C ASP A 347 -6.04 2.53 -4.31
N SER A 348 -5.85 1.93 -5.48
CA SER A 348 -6.92 1.22 -6.22
C SER A 348 -6.76 -0.30 -6.11
N GLY A 349 -7.86 -1.00 -5.80
CA GLY A 349 -7.88 -2.45 -5.64
C GLY A 349 -7.89 -3.24 -6.96
N TYR A 350 -7.34 -4.45 -6.92
CA TYR A 350 -7.33 -5.42 -8.02
C TYR A 350 -7.59 -6.81 -7.43
N VAL A 351 -8.20 -7.71 -8.21
CA VAL A 351 -8.73 -9.01 -7.72
C VAL A 351 -8.53 -10.12 -8.76
N TYR A 352 -8.56 -11.35 -8.26
CA TYR A 352 -8.53 -12.67 -8.90
C TYR A 352 -9.42 -12.89 -10.14
N VAL A 353 -9.17 -13.99 -10.85
CA VAL A 353 -9.76 -14.31 -12.16
C VAL A 353 -11.24 -14.74 -12.11
N ASP A 354 -12.11 -13.79 -12.45
CA ASP A 354 -13.42 -13.95 -13.10
C ASP A 354 -13.77 -12.60 -13.79
N GLY A 355 -14.74 -12.55 -14.71
CA GLY A 355 -15.11 -11.33 -15.43
C GLY A 355 -14.00 -10.71 -16.30
N GLY A 356 -14.25 -9.50 -16.81
CA GLY A 356 -13.32 -8.77 -17.69
C GLY A 356 -12.33 -7.86 -16.96
N ILE A 357 -11.34 -7.33 -17.69
CA ILE A 357 -10.31 -6.38 -17.18
C ILE A 357 -10.29 -5.11 -18.04
N ALA A 358 -10.23 -3.94 -17.41
CA ALA A 358 -10.09 -2.66 -18.10
C ALA A 358 -8.68 -2.07 -17.94
N PHE A 359 -8.13 -1.47 -19.01
CA PHE A 359 -6.87 -0.73 -18.99
C PHE A 359 -7.04 0.64 -19.66
N LEU A 360 -6.69 1.73 -18.98
CA LEU A 360 -6.67 3.08 -19.55
C LEU A 360 -5.23 3.53 -19.77
N ASN A 361 -4.87 3.79 -21.03
CA ASN A 361 -3.55 4.28 -21.44
C ASN A 361 -2.37 3.40 -20.96
N GLY A 362 -2.62 2.09 -20.78
CA GLY A 362 -1.67 1.10 -20.25
C GLY A 362 -1.77 0.85 -18.74
N PHE A 363 -2.42 1.74 -17.97
CA PHE A 363 -2.68 1.52 -16.55
C PHE A 363 -3.90 0.61 -16.39
N ASN A 364 -3.73 -0.54 -15.74
CA ASN A 364 -4.84 -1.43 -15.38
C ASN A 364 -5.78 -0.69 -14.42
N LEU A 365 -7.08 -0.61 -14.72
CA LEU A 365 -8.08 0.05 -13.88
C LEU A 365 -8.76 -0.90 -12.88
N GLY A 366 -8.59 -2.21 -13.05
CA GLY A 366 -9.28 -3.25 -12.29
C GLY A 366 -10.10 -4.17 -13.19
N ARG A 367 -10.74 -5.16 -12.55
CA ARG A 367 -11.74 -6.01 -13.19
C ARG A 367 -13.08 -5.30 -13.28
N TYR A 368 -13.93 -5.72 -14.22
CA TYR A 368 -15.33 -5.33 -14.28
C TYR A 368 -16.17 -6.56 -14.60
N TRP A 369 -17.36 -6.68 -14.01
CA TRP A 369 -18.26 -7.80 -14.28
C TRP A 369 -19.70 -7.27 -14.42
N PRO A 370 -20.18 -6.97 -15.64
CA PRO A 370 -21.46 -6.27 -15.83
C PRO A 370 -22.66 -7.13 -15.44
N ALA A 371 -22.49 -8.46 -15.47
CA ALA A 371 -23.52 -9.46 -15.21
C ALA A 371 -23.59 -9.93 -13.74
N ARG A 372 -22.55 -9.69 -12.91
CA ARG A 372 -22.50 -10.18 -11.53
C ARG A 372 -21.78 -9.21 -10.57
N GLY A 373 -22.48 -8.77 -9.53
CA GLY A 373 -21.87 -8.10 -8.37
C GLY A 373 -22.12 -6.60 -8.29
N PRO A 374 -21.77 -5.98 -7.15
CA PRO A 374 -22.26 -4.64 -6.84
C PRO A 374 -21.39 -3.50 -7.36
N GLN A 375 -20.12 -3.75 -7.70
CA GLN A 375 -19.20 -2.73 -8.21
C GLN A 375 -19.41 -2.50 -9.72
N LYS A 376 -20.44 -1.75 -10.09
CA LYS A 376 -20.68 -1.40 -11.51
C LYS A 376 -19.70 -0.38 -12.08
N THR A 377 -18.89 0.26 -11.24
CA THR A 377 -17.96 1.33 -11.63
C THR A 377 -16.53 1.03 -11.20
N LEU A 378 -15.58 1.28 -12.11
CA LEU A 378 -14.15 1.33 -11.80
C LEU A 378 -13.75 2.76 -11.46
N TYR A 379 -12.90 2.91 -10.44
CA TYR A 379 -12.30 4.21 -10.15
C TYR A 379 -11.27 4.55 -11.23
N VAL A 380 -11.45 5.69 -11.90
CA VAL A 380 -10.51 6.18 -12.92
C VAL A 380 -9.81 7.44 -12.39
N PRO A 381 -8.56 7.32 -11.90
CA PRO A 381 -7.78 8.47 -11.47
C PRO A 381 -7.66 9.53 -12.56
N ARG A 382 -7.90 10.81 -12.20
CA ARG A 382 -7.91 11.93 -13.15
C ARG A 382 -6.59 12.10 -13.91
N THR A 383 -5.47 11.69 -13.32
CA THR A 383 -4.12 11.81 -13.91
C THR A 383 -3.91 10.90 -15.12
N LEU A 384 -4.68 9.81 -15.25
CA LEU A 384 -4.57 8.88 -16.38
C LEU A 384 -5.13 9.47 -17.68
N PHE A 385 -5.96 10.52 -17.62
CA PHE A 385 -6.59 11.10 -18.81
C PHE A 385 -5.63 12.00 -19.60
N ARG A 386 -5.55 11.73 -20.90
CA ARG A 386 -4.76 12.46 -21.90
C ARG A 386 -5.69 13.10 -22.94
N LYS A 387 -5.15 13.93 -23.86
CA LYS A 387 -5.91 14.55 -24.97
C LYS A 387 -6.58 13.53 -25.92
N LYS A 388 -5.97 12.35 -26.06
CA LYS A 388 -6.55 11.15 -26.69
C LYS A 388 -6.29 9.99 -25.73
N ASN A 389 -7.27 9.11 -25.55
CA ASN A 389 -7.20 8.01 -24.58
C ASN A 389 -7.43 6.67 -25.30
N LEU A 390 -6.66 5.66 -24.93
CA LEU A 390 -6.90 4.27 -25.28
C LEU A 390 -7.48 3.56 -24.07
N LEU A 391 -8.73 3.10 -24.18
CA LEU A 391 -9.33 2.17 -23.23
C LEU A 391 -9.35 0.79 -23.88
N VAL A 392 -8.68 -0.18 -23.26
CA VAL A 392 -8.73 -1.59 -23.64
C VAL A 392 -9.63 -2.30 -22.64
N LEU A 393 -10.63 -3.03 -23.14
CA LEU A 393 -11.43 -3.97 -22.34
C LEU A 393 -11.11 -5.38 -22.82
N VAL A 394 -10.68 -6.24 -21.90
CA VAL A 394 -10.59 -7.69 -22.11
C VAL A 394 -11.84 -8.30 -21.50
N GLU A 395 -12.78 -8.77 -22.33
CA GLU A 395 -13.96 -9.50 -21.87
C GLU A 395 -13.70 -11.01 -21.99
N LEU A 396 -14.11 -11.78 -20.98
CA LEU A 396 -13.92 -13.23 -20.91
C LEU A 396 -15.25 -14.02 -20.92
N GLU A 397 -16.39 -13.38 -20.62
CA GLU A 397 -17.68 -14.08 -20.43
C GLU A 397 -18.74 -13.80 -21.51
N GLY A 398 -18.42 -12.95 -22.50
CA GLY A 398 -19.32 -12.57 -23.58
C GLY A 398 -20.55 -11.76 -23.15
N GLY A 399 -20.60 -11.25 -21.92
CA GLY A 399 -21.76 -10.64 -21.29
C GLY A 399 -22.29 -9.42 -22.06
N PHE A 400 -21.41 -8.65 -22.70
CA PHE A 400 -21.77 -7.50 -23.53
C PHE A 400 -22.48 -7.85 -24.85
N TYR A 401 -22.33 -9.09 -25.36
CA TYR A 401 -22.88 -9.46 -26.67
C TYR A 401 -24.35 -9.92 -26.63
N ARG A 402 -24.95 -10.02 -25.44
CA ARG A 402 -26.39 -10.30 -25.24
C ARG A 402 -27.25 -9.14 -25.76
N GLY A 403 -27.56 -9.17 -27.06
CA GLY A 403 -28.38 -8.16 -27.76
C GLY A 403 -27.73 -7.49 -28.96
N GLY A 404 -26.54 -7.95 -29.40
CA GLY A 404 -25.95 -7.56 -30.69
C GLY A 404 -25.49 -6.10 -30.81
N LYS A 405 -25.41 -5.34 -29.70
CA LYS A 405 -24.86 -3.98 -29.67
C LYS A 405 -23.43 -4.01 -29.11
N PRO A 406 -22.50 -3.19 -29.62
CA PRO A 406 -21.18 -3.08 -29.04
C PRO A 406 -21.24 -2.47 -27.63
N PRO A 407 -20.31 -2.84 -26.72
CA PRO A 407 -20.25 -2.25 -25.39
C PRO A 407 -19.99 -0.75 -25.44
N VAL A 408 -20.72 0.01 -24.63
CA VAL A 408 -20.53 1.46 -24.43
C VAL A 408 -20.02 1.68 -23.01
N VAL A 409 -18.97 2.49 -22.87
CA VAL A 409 -18.40 2.86 -21.56
C VAL A 409 -18.76 4.30 -21.25
N HIS A 410 -19.28 4.52 -20.04
CA HIS A 410 -19.62 5.83 -19.50
C HIS A 410 -18.65 6.19 -18.37
N PHE A 411 -18.36 7.49 -18.22
CA PHE A 411 -17.57 8.02 -17.10
C PHE A 411 -18.51 8.77 -16.16
N GLU A 412 -18.85 8.14 -15.03
CA GLU A 412 -19.74 8.73 -14.02
C GLU A 412 -18.98 9.55 -12.96
N ASP A 413 -19.67 10.53 -12.37
CA ASP A 413 -19.14 11.38 -11.30
C ASP A 413 -19.33 10.81 -9.89
N LYS A 414 -20.08 9.71 -9.77
CA LYS A 414 -20.36 8.97 -8.53
C LYS A 414 -20.14 7.48 -8.78
N PRO A 415 -19.50 6.75 -7.84
CA PRO A 415 -19.32 5.32 -7.99
C PRO A 415 -20.60 4.55 -7.63
N GLU A 416 -21.13 3.76 -8.57
CA GLU A 416 -22.08 2.70 -8.25
C GLU A 416 -21.33 1.50 -7.65
N LEU A 417 -21.44 1.35 -6.32
CA LEU A 417 -20.85 0.27 -5.52
C LEU A 417 -21.91 -0.69 -4.92
N HIS A 418 -23.18 -0.53 -5.32
CA HIS A 418 -24.34 -1.23 -4.77
C HIS A 418 -25.27 -1.78 -5.88
N GLY A 419 -24.68 -2.25 -6.98
CA GLY A 419 -25.38 -2.97 -8.04
C GLY A 419 -25.98 -4.30 -7.58
N THR A 420 -26.93 -4.82 -8.36
CA THR A 420 -27.66 -6.06 -8.06
C THR A 420 -26.72 -7.26 -8.01
N VAL A 421 -26.66 -7.94 -6.86
CA VAL A 421 -26.08 -9.28 -6.78
C VAL A 421 -27.09 -10.28 -7.33
N HIS A 422 -26.86 -10.74 -8.54
CA HIS A 422 -27.54 -11.92 -9.07
C HIS A 422 -27.03 -13.16 -8.31
N LYS A 423 -27.96 -14.01 -7.85
CA LYS A 423 -27.59 -15.36 -7.37
C LYS A 423 -26.99 -16.14 -8.53
N MET A 424 -26.13 -17.10 -8.20
CA MET A 424 -25.86 -18.20 -9.12
C MET A 424 -27.02 -19.20 -9.02
N ASP A 425 -27.48 -19.66 -10.17
CA ASP A 425 -28.04 -21.00 -10.29
C ASP A 425 -26.84 -21.97 -10.20
N GLU A 426 -26.99 -23.08 -9.48
CA GLU A 426 -25.90 -23.97 -9.02
C GLU A 426 -25.28 -24.85 -10.12
#